data_AF-A0A963VLJ1-F1
#
_entry.id   AF-A0A963VLJ1-F1
#
_cell.length_a   1.000
_cell.length_b   1.000
_cell.length_c   1.000
_cell.angle_alpha   90.00
_cell.angle_beta   90.00
_cell.angle_gamma   90.00
#
_symmetry.space_group_name_H-M   'P 1'
#
loop_
_entity.id
_entity.type
_entity.pdbx_description
1 polymer ?
#
loop_
_entity_poly.entity_id
_entity_poly.type
_entity_poly.pdbx_seq_one_letter_code
_entity_poly.pdbx_strand_id
1 'polypeptide(L)'
;MDLPRLKPGHRFTVPRPTGSADALMLAQQAAADKAQGRLTVIVTAQATDAQRLIEEIGFFAPAVRAAVFPDWETLPYDTFSPHQDLISERLATLWQISRHGQEHGADLVLVPATTALYRLAPPAFMAAYTFHFKTGQKLDEARLRSQLTLAGYNHVSQVVSPGEYAVRGSLIDLYPMGSPMPYRVDLFDDEIDSIRGFDPDTQRSLYPVPEVRLLPGREFPMDDDARARFRSRWRELLEGDPTKSRIYKDMGTGVATAGIEYYLPLFFDETATVFDYLGNDATLVLHGDI
;
A
#
# COMPACT_ATOMS: atom_id res chain seq x y z
N MET A 1 14.19 -14.88 -25.43
CA MET A 1 15.24 -15.84 -25.03
C MET A 1 14.53 -17.03 -24.40
N ASP A 2 14.88 -18.27 -24.75
CA ASP A 2 14.27 -19.44 -24.10
C ASP A 2 14.91 -19.65 -22.72
N LEU A 3 14.26 -19.13 -21.69
CA LEU A 3 14.60 -19.46 -20.30
C LEU A 3 14.09 -20.88 -19.99
N PRO A 4 14.86 -21.72 -19.28
CA PRO A 4 14.39 -23.03 -18.89
C PRO A 4 13.18 -22.89 -17.96
N ARG A 5 12.25 -23.85 -18.05
CA ARG A 5 11.14 -23.91 -17.09
C ARG A 5 11.71 -24.15 -15.69
N LEU A 6 11.56 -23.17 -14.81
CA LEU A 6 11.99 -23.26 -13.42
C LEU A 6 10.99 -24.12 -12.62
N LYS A 7 11.51 -24.94 -11.71
CA LYS A 7 10.73 -25.59 -10.65
C LYS A 7 10.92 -24.79 -9.36
N PRO A 8 9.97 -24.81 -8.42
CA PRO A 8 10.15 -24.20 -7.11
C PRO A 8 11.49 -24.62 -6.47
N GLY A 9 12.26 -23.64 -5.99
CA GLY A 9 13.59 -23.85 -5.41
C GLY A 9 14.75 -23.96 -6.40
N HIS A 10 14.51 -24.07 -7.71
CA HIS A 10 15.57 -24.06 -8.71
C HIS A 10 15.91 -22.63 -9.14
N ARG A 11 17.20 -22.35 -9.32
CA ARG A 11 17.71 -21.07 -9.80
C ARG A 11 18.36 -21.26 -11.17
N PHE A 12 18.23 -20.26 -12.03
CA PHE A 12 18.97 -20.16 -13.28
C PHE A 12 19.55 -18.75 -13.35
N THR A 13 20.84 -18.66 -13.67
CA THR A 13 21.58 -17.40 -13.69
C THR A 13 22.12 -17.17 -15.08
N VAL A 14 21.91 -15.96 -15.59
CA VAL A 14 22.53 -15.47 -16.81
C VAL A 14 23.35 -14.21 -16.48
N PRO A 15 24.44 -13.94 -17.21
CA PRO A 15 25.11 -12.65 -17.12
C PRO A 15 24.13 -11.51 -17.43
N ARG A 16 24.22 -10.39 -16.68
CA ARG A 16 23.40 -9.21 -16.96
C ARG A 16 23.74 -8.67 -18.35
N PRO A 17 22.77 -8.55 -19.27
CA PRO A 17 22.99 -7.94 -20.58
C PRO A 17 23.42 -6.47 -20.48
N THR A 18 24.08 -5.96 -21.51
CA THR A 18 24.56 -4.57 -21.56
C THR A 18 23.43 -3.58 -21.84
N GLY A 19 23.42 -2.42 -21.18
CA GLY A 19 22.40 -1.39 -21.38
C GLY A 19 20.99 -1.89 -21.05
N SER A 20 19.98 -1.38 -21.77
CA SER A 20 18.56 -1.73 -21.56
C SER A 20 18.16 -3.13 -22.09
N ALA A 21 19.13 -3.95 -22.50
CA ALA A 21 18.84 -5.32 -22.91
C ALA A 21 18.39 -6.20 -21.73
N ASP A 22 18.73 -5.82 -20.49
CA ASP A 22 18.19 -6.45 -19.30
C ASP A 22 16.68 -6.18 -19.15
N ALA A 23 16.23 -4.93 -19.32
CA ALA A 23 14.82 -4.57 -19.30
C ALA A 23 14.03 -5.26 -20.42
N LEU A 24 14.56 -5.35 -21.65
CA LEU A 24 13.92 -6.11 -22.73
C LEU A 24 13.73 -7.58 -22.34
N MET A 25 14.76 -8.20 -21.75
CA MET A 25 14.69 -9.59 -21.31
C MET A 25 13.65 -9.78 -20.21
N LEU A 26 13.63 -8.91 -19.21
CA LEU A 26 12.67 -8.92 -18.10
C LEU A 26 11.24 -8.68 -18.59
N ALA A 27 11.05 -7.75 -19.54
CA ALA A 27 9.76 -7.47 -20.16
C ALA A 27 9.21 -8.67 -20.93
N GLN A 28 10.06 -9.38 -21.69
CA GLN A 28 9.67 -10.62 -22.38
C GLN A 28 9.27 -11.72 -21.39
N GLN A 29 10.03 -11.87 -20.30
CA GLN A 29 9.70 -12.85 -19.26
C GLN A 29 8.37 -12.50 -18.57
N ALA A 30 8.15 -11.23 -18.24
CA ALA A 30 6.92 -10.76 -17.61
C ALA A 30 5.69 -10.93 -18.51
N ALA A 31 5.83 -10.67 -19.81
CA ALA A 31 4.76 -10.91 -20.77
C ALA A 31 4.42 -12.40 -20.89
N ALA A 32 5.43 -13.28 -20.86
CA ALA A 32 5.24 -14.73 -20.89
C ALA A 32 4.58 -15.25 -19.60
N ASP A 33 4.97 -14.74 -18.44
CA ASP A 33 4.37 -15.09 -17.16
C ASP A 33 2.92 -14.60 -17.07
N LYS A 34 2.65 -13.35 -17.48
CA LYS A 34 1.29 -12.82 -17.61
C LYS A 34 0.40 -13.70 -18.48
N ALA A 35 0.89 -14.13 -19.65
CA ALA A 35 0.15 -15.03 -20.54
C ALA A 35 -0.17 -16.39 -19.91
N GLN A 36 0.59 -16.80 -18.89
CA GLN A 36 0.38 -18.02 -18.11
C GLN A 36 -0.36 -17.76 -16.79
N GLY A 37 -0.81 -16.52 -16.53
CA GLY A 37 -1.46 -16.13 -15.28
C GLY A 37 -0.52 -16.20 -14.07
N ARG A 38 0.77 -15.94 -14.26
CA ARG A 38 1.78 -15.85 -13.19
C ARG A 38 2.26 -14.43 -12.98
N LEU A 39 2.48 -14.07 -11.72
CA LEU A 39 3.07 -12.80 -11.31
C LEU A 39 4.59 -12.87 -11.48
N THR A 40 5.20 -11.84 -12.07
CA THR A 40 6.67 -11.69 -12.07
C THR A 40 7.09 -10.71 -10.97
N VAL A 41 8.08 -11.08 -10.18
CA VAL A 41 8.60 -10.25 -9.10
C VAL A 41 10.09 -10.08 -9.28
N ILE A 42 10.53 -8.84 -9.40
CA ILE A 42 11.92 -8.49 -9.64
C ILE A 42 12.44 -7.81 -8.39
N VAL A 43 13.31 -8.51 -7.65
CA VAL A 43 14.04 -7.91 -6.53
C VAL A 43 15.30 -7.28 -7.10
N THR A 44 15.46 -5.96 -6.96
CA THR A 44 16.64 -5.24 -7.45
C THR A 44 17.63 -4.99 -6.33
N ALA A 45 18.93 -5.12 -6.61
CA ALA A 45 19.98 -4.84 -5.63
C ALA A 45 19.99 -3.36 -5.21
N GLN A 46 19.63 -2.47 -6.14
CA GLN A 46 19.56 -1.03 -5.93
C GLN A 46 18.17 -0.48 -6.28
N ALA A 47 17.72 0.54 -5.55
CA ALA A 47 16.44 1.20 -5.81
C ALA A 47 16.42 1.95 -7.15
N THR A 48 17.58 2.49 -7.57
CA THR A 48 17.74 3.16 -8.87
C THR A 48 17.49 2.22 -10.05
N ASP A 49 17.86 0.94 -9.92
CA ASP A 49 17.56 -0.08 -10.93
C ASP A 49 16.05 -0.32 -11.04
N ALA A 50 15.29 -0.31 -9.93
CA ALA A 50 13.83 -0.45 -9.98
C ALA A 50 13.16 0.70 -10.76
N GLN A 51 13.60 1.94 -10.53
CA GLN A 51 13.06 3.13 -11.22
C GLN A 51 13.41 3.16 -12.71
N ARG A 52 14.63 2.73 -13.09
CA ARG A 52 14.96 2.58 -14.51
C ARG A 52 14.12 1.46 -15.16
N LEU A 53 14.02 0.31 -14.50
CA LEU A 53 13.36 -0.87 -15.06
C LEU A 53 11.86 -0.65 -15.25
N ILE A 54 11.16 0.07 -14.37
CA ILE A 54 9.72 0.34 -14.55
C ILE A 54 9.46 1.10 -15.85
N GLU A 55 10.28 2.11 -16.17
CA GLU A 55 10.16 2.88 -17.41
C GLU A 55 10.52 2.04 -18.64
N GLU A 56 11.68 1.36 -18.62
CA GLU A 56 12.17 0.58 -19.75
C GLU A 56 11.27 -0.64 -20.06
N ILE A 57 10.77 -1.34 -19.02
CA ILE A 57 9.84 -2.46 -19.20
C ILE A 57 8.51 -1.95 -19.78
N GLY A 58 8.02 -0.79 -19.34
CA GLY A 58 6.83 -0.16 -19.90
C GLY A 58 6.95 0.13 -21.39
N PHE A 59 8.15 0.49 -21.87
CA PHE A 59 8.43 0.66 -23.30
C PHE A 59 8.39 -0.66 -24.09
N PHE A 60 9.00 -1.72 -23.57
CA PHE A 60 9.11 -3.01 -24.28
C PHE A 60 7.85 -3.89 -24.18
N ALA A 61 7.09 -3.77 -23.09
CA ALA A 61 5.89 -4.57 -22.83
C ALA A 61 4.75 -3.70 -22.24
N PRO A 62 4.18 -2.76 -23.03
CA PRO A 62 3.16 -1.81 -22.55
C PRO A 62 1.86 -2.48 -22.05
N ALA A 63 1.64 -3.75 -22.41
CA ALA A 63 0.51 -4.51 -21.91
C ALA A 63 0.74 -5.11 -20.51
N VAL A 64 1.98 -5.17 -20.01
CA VAL A 64 2.30 -5.67 -18.67
C VAL A 64 2.06 -4.55 -17.66
N ARG A 65 1.18 -4.78 -16.69
CA ARG A 65 0.93 -3.81 -15.61
C ARG A 65 2.00 -3.97 -14.56
N ALA A 66 3.01 -3.13 -14.66
CA ALA A 66 4.14 -3.12 -13.74
C ALA A 66 3.89 -2.11 -12.60
N ALA A 67 4.29 -2.48 -11.38
CA ALA A 67 4.28 -1.61 -10.22
C ALA A 67 5.63 -1.67 -9.48
N VAL A 68 5.99 -0.60 -8.78
CA VAL A 68 7.15 -0.56 -7.88
C VAL A 68 6.63 -0.54 -6.46
N PHE A 69 7.12 -1.43 -5.59
CA PHE A 69 6.80 -1.36 -4.16
C PHE A 69 7.67 -0.27 -3.50
N PRO A 70 7.08 0.87 -3.07
CA PRO A 70 7.85 2.00 -2.58
C PRO A 70 8.54 1.70 -1.25
N ASP A 71 9.70 2.32 -1.04
CA ASP A 71 10.33 2.38 0.28
C ASP A 71 9.59 3.36 1.20
N TRP A 72 9.88 3.32 2.50
CA TRP A 72 9.40 4.35 3.42
C TRP A 72 10.17 5.68 3.28
N GLU A 73 11.35 5.65 2.66
CA GLU A 73 12.26 6.78 2.54
C GLU A 73 12.61 7.43 3.89
N THR A 74 12.60 6.61 4.95
CA THR A 74 13.08 6.97 6.29
C THR A 74 14.18 6.00 6.70
N LEU A 75 15.07 6.45 7.58
CA LEU A 75 16.14 5.57 8.07
C LEU A 75 15.59 4.54 9.06
N PRO A 76 16.15 3.31 9.14
CA PRO A 76 15.73 2.35 10.15
C PRO A 76 15.72 2.95 11.57
N TYR A 77 14.56 2.87 12.24
CA TYR A 77 14.31 3.45 13.56
C TYR A 77 14.36 5.00 13.60
N ASP A 78 14.00 5.65 12.50
CA ASP A 78 13.83 7.10 12.47
C ASP A 78 12.76 7.57 13.45
N THR A 79 12.88 8.84 13.85
CA THR A 79 11.86 9.56 14.62
C THR A 79 10.82 10.26 13.74
N PHE A 80 11.00 10.20 12.41
CA PHE A 80 10.01 10.64 11.43
C PHE A 80 9.16 9.46 10.96
N SER A 81 7.88 9.73 10.68
CA SER A 81 7.03 8.78 9.95
C SER A 81 7.20 8.99 8.44
N PRO A 82 6.97 7.95 7.62
CA PRO A 82 6.95 8.07 6.17
C PRO A 82 5.90 9.08 5.71
N HIS A 83 6.12 9.69 4.55
CA HIS A 83 5.15 10.60 3.95
C HIS A 83 3.84 9.85 3.63
N GLN A 84 2.69 10.52 3.76
CA GLN A 84 1.39 9.87 3.53
C GLN A 84 1.22 9.40 2.08
N ASP A 85 1.82 10.10 1.11
CA ASP A 85 1.82 9.67 -0.28
C ASP A 85 2.55 8.32 -0.46
N LEU A 86 3.69 8.12 0.22
CA LEU A 86 4.40 6.83 0.19
C LEU A 86 3.59 5.71 0.84
N ILE A 87 2.94 5.99 1.98
CA ILE A 87 2.02 5.02 2.61
C ILE A 87 0.86 4.67 1.67
N SER A 88 0.28 5.69 1.02
CA SER A 88 -0.80 5.56 0.03
C SER A 88 -0.36 4.66 -1.14
N GLU A 89 0.80 4.93 -1.74
CA GLU A 89 1.36 4.15 -2.85
C GLU A 89 1.72 2.72 -2.45
N ARG A 90 2.27 2.52 -1.24
CA ARG A 90 2.58 1.19 -0.70
C ARG A 90 1.32 0.35 -0.54
N LEU A 91 0.29 0.90 0.09
CA LEU A 91 -1.00 0.24 0.26
C LEU A 91 -1.66 -0.06 -1.09
N ALA A 92 -1.59 0.87 -2.04
CA ALA A 92 -2.05 0.65 -3.41
C ALA A 92 -1.34 -0.53 -4.07
N THR A 93 -0.01 -0.58 -3.95
CA THR A 93 0.81 -1.64 -4.55
C THR A 93 0.49 -3.01 -3.94
N LEU A 94 0.41 -3.11 -2.61
CA LEU A 94 0.02 -4.35 -1.93
C LEU A 94 -1.40 -4.80 -2.34
N TRP A 95 -2.31 -3.84 -2.49
CA TRP A 95 -3.66 -4.11 -2.99
C TRP A 95 -3.63 -4.61 -4.44
N GLN A 96 -2.88 -3.96 -5.35
CA GLN A 96 -2.72 -4.38 -6.75
C GLN A 96 -2.13 -5.79 -6.87
N ILE A 97 -1.15 -6.14 -6.03
CA ILE A 97 -0.58 -7.50 -5.95
C ILE A 97 -1.69 -8.50 -5.59
N SER A 98 -2.51 -8.20 -4.59
CA SER A 98 -3.63 -9.06 -4.18
C SER A 98 -4.73 -9.21 -5.24
N ARG A 99 -4.69 -8.40 -6.30
CA ARG A 99 -5.62 -8.40 -7.44
C ARG A 99 -4.98 -8.91 -8.73
N HIS A 100 -3.79 -9.52 -8.67
CA HIS A 100 -3.15 -10.12 -9.82
C HIS A 100 -4.14 -10.97 -10.65
N GLY A 101 -4.07 -10.82 -11.99
CA GLY A 101 -5.01 -11.43 -12.94
C GLY A 101 -6.34 -10.67 -13.15
N GLN A 102 -6.65 -9.65 -12.35
CA GLN A 102 -7.84 -8.79 -12.51
C GLN A 102 -7.47 -7.45 -13.15
N GLU A 103 -8.41 -6.69 -13.70
CA GLU A 103 -8.19 -5.44 -14.48
C GLU A 103 -7.27 -4.40 -13.80
N HIS A 104 -7.34 -4.28 -12.47
CA HIS A 104 -6.55 -3.33 -11.68
C HIS A 104 -5.40 -3.99 -10.90
N GLY A 105 -5.05 -5.22 -11.24
CA GLY A 105 -3.94 -5.95 -10.61
C GLY A 105 -2.59 -5.67 -11.23
N ALA A 106 -1.52 -6.00 -10.50
CA ALA A 106 -0.15 -6.00 -11.03
C ALA A 106 0.16 -7.34 -11.70
N ASP A 107 0.85 -7.31 -12.85
CA ASP A 107 1.42 -8.47 -13.54
C ASP A 107 2.94 -8.58 -13.27
N LEU A 108 3.58 -7.46 -12.94
CA LEU A 108 4.98 -7.37 -12.57
C LEU A 108 5.15 -6.44 -11.37
N VAL A 109 6.00 -6.83 -10.41
CA VAL A 109 6.33 -6.00 -9.24
C VAL A 109 7.84 -5.86 -9.13
N LEU A 110 8.33 -4.63 -9.04
CA LEU A 110 9.72 -4.32 -8.73
C LEU A 110 9.83 -4.01 -7.24
N VAL A 111 10.79 -4.63 -6.56
CA VAL A 111 11.01 -4.44 -5.12
C VAL A 111 12.51 -4.28 -4.86
N PRO A 112 13.00 -3.11 -4.41
CA PRO A 112 14.38 -3.00 -3.96
C PRO A 112 14.66 -3.99 -2.82
N ALA A 113 15.85 -4.60 -2.80
CA ALA A 113 16.21 -5.62 -1.83
C ALA A 113 16.08 -5.13 -0.38
N THR A 114 16.43 -3.88 -0.11
CA THR A 114 16.26 -3.25 1.22
C THR A 114 14.80 -3.17 1.64
N THR A 115 13.91 -2.81 0.71
CA THR A 115 12.47 -2.69 0.95
C THR A 115 11.81 -4.07 1.13
N ALA A 116 12.31 -5.10 0.44
CA ALA A 116 11.83 -6.49 0.58
C ALA A 116 12.06 -7.07 2.00
N LEU A 117 12.98 -6.50 2.78
CA LEU A 117 13.29 -6.94 4.15
C LEU A 117 12.28 -6.44 5.19
N TYR A 118 11.44 -5.47 4.86
CA TYR A 118 10.48 -4.92 5.82
C TYR A 118 9.42 -5.93 6.24
N ARG A 119 9.04 -5.86 7.52
CA ARG A 119 7.81 -6.47 8.01
C ARG A 119 6.63 -5.60 7.62
N LEU A 120 5.57 -6.24 7.15
CA LEU A 120 4.35 -5.61 6.67
C LEU A 120 3.15 -6.04 7.51
N ALA A 121 2.06 -5.29 7.40
CA ALA A 121 0.75 -5.75 7.84
C ALA A 121 0.40 -7.09 7.15
N PRO A 122 -0.28 -8.02 7.82
CA PRO A 122 -0.77 -9.23 7.17
C PRO A 122 -1.78 -8.92 6.05
N PRO A 123 -1.87 -9.72 4.97
CA PRO A 123 -2.90 -9.54 3.93
C PRO A 123 -4.33 -9.51 4.48
N ALA A 124 -4.59 -10.21 5.59
CA ALA A 124 -5.87 -10.19 6.29
C ALA A 124 -6.24 -8.79 6.83
N PHE A 125 -5.27 -8.00 7.28
CA PHE A 125 -5.49 -6.61 7.69
C PHE A 125 -5.95 -5.76 6.49
N MET A 126 -5.25 -5.86 5.36
CA MET A 126 -5.65 -5.15 4.14
C MET A 126 -7.09 -5.49 3.73
N ALA A 127 -7.45 -6.79 3.76
CA ALA A 127 -8.79 -7.24 3.40
C ALA A 127 -9.88 -6.75 4.38
N ALA A 128 -9.60 -6.73 5.68
CA ALA A 128 -10.58 -6.36 6.71
C ALA A 128 -10.92 -4.86 6.71
N TYR A 129 -9.97 -4.01 6.31
CA TYR A 129 -10.11 -2.54 6.34
C TYR A 129 -10.20 -1.93 4.93
N THR A 130 -10.50 -2.74 3.90
CA THR A 130 -10.84 -2.25 2.56
C THR A 130 -12.36 -2.09 2.44
N PHE A 131 -12.82 -0.87 2.14
CA PHE A 131 -14.23 -0.57 1.95
C PHE A 131 -14.48 -0.02 0.55
N HIS A 132 -15.68 -0.24 0.02
CA HIS A 132 -16.10 0.33 -1.25
C HIS A 132 -17.55 0.77 -1.19
N PHE A 133 -17.87 1.84 -1.90
CA PHE A 133 -19.24 2.31 -2.10
C PHE A 133 -19.35 3.01 -3.45
N LYS A 134 -20.57 3.07 -3.98
CA LYS A 134 -20.86 3.63 -5.30
C LYS A 134 -22.05 4.56 -5.26
N THR A 135 -22.20 5.38 -6.29
CA THR A 135 -23.38 6.24 -6.47
C THR A 135 -24.67 5.43 -6.42
N GLY A 136 -25.70 5.98 -5.77
CA GLY A 136 -27.00 5.36 -5.53
C GLY A 136 -27.04 4.35 -4.37
N GLN A 137 -25.93 4.16 -3.64
CA GLN A 137 -25.92 3.33 -2.45
C GLN A 137 -26.33 4.14 -1.21
N LYS A 138 -27.04 3.50 -0.29
CA LYS A 138 -27.28 4.07 1.05
C LYS A 138 -25.98 4.17 1.86
N LEU A 139 -25.73 5.34 2.43
CA LEU A 139 -24.54 5.64 3.23
C LEU A 139 -24.95 6.32 4.53
N ASP A 140 -24.72 5.64 5.65
CA ASP A 140 -24.84 6.23 6.98
C ASP A 140 -23.54 6.98 7.30
N GLU A 141 -23.62 8.30 7.35
CA GLU A 141 -22.50 9.20 7.64
C GLU A 141 -21.81 8.88 8.97
N ALA A 142 -22.58 8.65 10.04
CA ALA A 142 -22.04 8.39 11.36
C ALA A 142 -21.29 7.06 11.39
N ARG A 143 -21.85 6.05 10.73
CA ARG A 143 -21.18 4.76 10.55
C ARG A 143 -19.92 4.89 9.72
N LEU A 144 -19.96 5.58 8.57
CA LEU A 144 -18.77 5.78 7.74
C LEU A 144 -17.67 6.50 8.53
N ARG A 145 -18.02 7.54 9.29
CA ARG A 145 -17.09 8.27 10.16
C ARG A 145 -16.40 7.35 11.17
N SER A 146 -17.17 6.46 11.81
CA SER A 146 -16.61 5.48 12.74
C SER A 146 -15.67 4.49 12.04
N GLN A 147 -16.02 4.04 10.83
CA GLN A 147 -15.20 3.13 10.03
C GLN A 147 -13.91 3.79 9.54
N LEU A 148 -13.96 5.04 9.10
CA LEU A 148 -12.79 5.81 8.69
C LEU A 148 -11.84 6.01 9.88
N THR A 149 -12.38 6.35 11.05
CA THR A 149 -11.58 6.49 12.29
C THR A 149 -10.89 5.16 12.63
N LEU A 150 -11.64 4.05 12.59
CA LEU A 150 -11.12 2.70 12.85
C LEU A 150 -10.07 2.27 11.83
N ALA A 151 -10.25 2.66 10.57
CA ALA A 151 -9.28 2.44 9.49
C ALA A 151 -8.05 3.37 9.59
N GLY A 152 -8.00 4.31 10.53
CA GLY A 152 -6.84 5.18 10.77
C GLY A 152 -6.83 6.46 9.94
N TYR A 153 -7.98 6.87 9.38
CA TYR A 153 -8.13 8.16 8.71
C TYR A 153 -8.22 9.32 9.71
N ASN A 154 -7.66 10.46 9.33
CA ASN A 154 -7.66 11.68 10.14
C ASN A 154 -8.85 12.57 9.77
N HIS A 155 -9.64 12.94 10.78
CA HIS A 155 -10.70 13.92 10.61
C HIS A 155 -10.12 15.34 10.62
N VAL A 156 -10.25 16.05 9.51
CA VAL A 156 -9.69 17.39 9.30
C VAL A 156 -10.78 18.38 8.90
N SER A 157 -10.48 19.67 8.98
CA SER A 157 -11.40 20.71 8.49
C SER A 157 -11.43 20.76 6.96
N GLN A 158 -10.30 20.49 6.31
CA GLN A 158 -10.10 20.53 4.86
C GLN A 158 -9.14 19.41 4.47
N VAL A 159 -9.55 18.61 3.49
CA VAL A 159 -8.78 17.47 2.98
C VAL A 159 -7.77 17.95 1.95
N VAL A 160 -6.50 17.61 2.17
CA VAL A 160 -5.38 17.95 1.29
C VAL A 160 -4.45 16.75 1.04
N SER A 161 -4.40 15.78 1.94
CA SER A 161 -3.48 14.64 1.87
C SER A 161 -4.19 13.28 1.96
N PRO A 162 -3.61 12.19 1.41
CA PRO A 162 -4.14 10.84 1.58
C PRO A 162 -4.35 10.47 3.05
N GLY A 163 -5.41 9.71 3.33
CA GLY A 163 -5.77 9.32 4.70
C GLY A 163 -6.56 10.38 5.47
N GLU A 164 -6.97 11.46 4.84
CA GLU A 164 -7.79 12.50 5.45
C GLU A 164 -9.25 12.42 5.03
N TYR A 165 -10.14 12.89 5.90
CA TYR A 165 -11.55 13.11 5.56
C TYR A 165 -12.13 14.30 6.32
N ALA A 166 -13.17 14.91 5.76
CA ALA A 166 -13.93 16.00 6.35
C ALA A 166 -15.42 15.81 6.05
N VAL A 167 -16.28 16.20 7.00
CA VAL A 167 -17.74 16.17 6.83
C VAL A 167 -18.31 17.56 7.02
N ARG A 168 -19.12 18.00 6.05
CA ARG A 168 -19.70 19.36 5.98
C ARG A 168 -21.15 19.29 5.50
N GLY A 169 -22.08 19.07 6.42
CA GLY A 169 -23.49 18.88 6.06
C GLY A 169 -23.65 17.60 5.24
N SER A 170 -24.23 17.70 4.04
CA SER A 170 -24.38 16.56 3.12
C SER A 170 -23.10 16.16 2.38
N LEU A 171 -22.04 16.95 2.48
CA LEU A 171 -20.79 16.70 1.77
C LEU A 171 -19.79 15.95 2.65
N ILE A 172 -19.23 14.88 2.09
CA ILE A 172 -18.11 14.15 2.68
C ILE A 172 -16.94 14.25 1.71
N ASP A 173 -15.90 14.97 2.11
CA ASP A 173 -14.62 14.99 1.42
C ASP A 173 -13.74 13.91 2.01
N LEU A 174 -13.10 13.10 1.17
CA LEU A 174 -12.20 12.04 1.61
C LEU A 174 -11.07 11.84 0.61
N TYR A 175 -9.87 11.58 1.10
CA TYR A 175 -8.73 11.23 0.27
C TYR A 175 -8.34 9.78 0.55
N PRO A 176 -8.85 8.81 -0.24
CA PRO A 176 -8.54 7.42 -0.01
C PRO A 176 -7.04 7.12 -0.11
N MET A 177 -6.52 6.29 0.78
CA MET A 177 -5.23 5.66 0.55
C MET A 177 -5.29 4.82 -0.72
N GLY A 178 -4.27 4.94 -1.55
CA GLY A 178 -4.12 4.35 -2.88
C GLY A 178 -4.93 5.01 -4.00
N SER A 179 -5.63 6.11 -3.73
CA SER A 179 -6.22 6.94 -4.79
C SER A 179 -5.22 8.02 -5.24
N PRO A 180 -5.16 8.37 -6.54
CA PRO A 180 -4.35 9.49 -7.03
C PRO A 180 -4.96 10.87 -6.74
N MET A 181 -6.21 10.92 -6.25
CA MET A 181 -6.89 12.18 -5.94
C MET A 181 -7.97 12.01 -4.88
N PRO A 182 -8.40 13.10 -4.21
CA PRO A 182 -9.49 13.04 -3.25
C PRO A 182 -10.86 13.11 -3.94
N TYR A 183 -11.88 12.65 -3.22
CA TYR A 183 -13.26 12.59 -3.67
C TYR A 183 -14.19 13.38 -2.75
N ARG A 184 -15.16 14.05 -3.35
CA ARG A 184 -16.30 14.68 -2.70
C ARG A 184 -17.53 13.84 -2.98
N VAL A 185 -18.13 13.32 -1.91
CA VAL A 185 -19.38 12.56 -1.91
C VAL A 185 -20.49 13.50 -1.49
N ASP A 186 -21.53 13.63 -2.31
CA ASP A 186 -22.73 14.40 -2.01
C ASP A 186 -23.87 13.46 -1.65
N LEU A 187 -24.48 13.69 -0.49
CA LEU A 187 -25.58 12.88 0.03
C LEU A 187 -26.92 13.59 -0.17
N PHE A 188 -27.91 12.83 -0.64
CA PHE A 188 -29.31 13.21 -0.56
C PHE A 188 -29.99 12.30 0.46
N ASP A 189 -30.33 12.87 1.62
CA ASP A 189 -30.69 12.12 2.83
C ASP A 189 -29.62 11.07 3.20
N ASP A 190 -29.93 9.78 3.06
CA ASP A 190 -29.03 8.66 3.34
C ASP A 190 -28.51 7.98 2.07
N GLU A 191 -28.65 8.59 0.89
CA GLU A 191 -28.24 8.03 -0.40
C GLU A 191 -27.12 8.87 -1.04
N ILE A 192 -26.14 8.21 -1.66
CA ILE A 192 -25.08 8.88 -2.42
C ILE A 192 -25.64 9.38 -3.74
N ASP A 193 -25.91 10.68 -3.84
CA ASP A 193 -26.39 11.34 -5.07
C ASP A 193 -25.28 11.46 -6.12
N SER A 194 -24.09 11.90 -5.71
CA SER A 194 -22.94 11.98 -6.62
C SER A 194 -21.60 11.81 -5.92
N ILE A 195 -20.62 11.33 -6.68
CA ILE A 195 -19.21 11.27 -6.27
C ILE A 195 -18.39 11.97 -7.33
N ARG A 196 -17.54 12.90 -6.92
CA ARG A 196 -16.68 13.68 -7.83
C ARG A 196 -15.26 13.71 -7.32
N GLY A 197 -14.28 13.58 -8.20
CA GLY A 197 -12.91 13.99 -7.86
C GLY A 197 -12.87 15.47 -7.53
N PHE A 198 -11.91 15.93 -6.74
CA PHE A 198 -11.64 17.36 -6.57
C PHE A 198 -10.14 17.63 -6.47
N ASP A 199 -9.76 18.87 -6.75
CA ASP A 199 -8.38 19.33 -6.65
C ASP A 199 -8.08 19.78 -5.20
N PRO A 200 -7.09 19.17 -4.52
CA PRO A 200 -6.83 19.42 -3.09
C PRO A 200 -6.36 20.85 -2.79
N ASP A 201 -5.73 21.54 -3.74
CA ASP A 201 -5.22 22.90 -3.53
C ASP A 201 -6.33 23.94 -3.70
N THR A 202 -7.11 23.81 -4.78
CA THR A 202 -8.16 24.77 -5.14
C THR A 202 -9.53 24.44 -4.54
N GLN A 203 -9.70 23.21 -4.02
CA GLN A 203 -10.95 22.68 -3.44
C GLN A 203 -12.13 22.64 -4.43
N ARG A 204 -11.82 22.67 -5.74
CA ARG A 204 -12.81 22.66 -6.82
C ARG A 204 -13.08 21.24 -7.29
N SER A 205 -14.35 20.91 -7.45
CA SER A 205 -14.77 19.63 -8.04
C SER A 205 -14.28 19.51 -9.48
N LEU A 206 -13.91 18.28 -9.82
CA LEU A 206 -13.48 17.82 -11.14
C LEU A 206 -14.61 16.96 -11.74
N TYR A 207 -14.24 15.84 -12.37
CA TYR A 207 -15.17 14.93 -13.04
C TYR A 207 -15.87 13.97 -12.05
N PRO A 208 -17.10 13.52 -12.37
CA PRO A 208 -17.78 12.49 -11.60
C PRO A 208 -17.10 11.14 -11.73
N VAL A 209 -17.16 10.33 -10.68
CA VAL A 209 -16.66 8.94 -10.65
C VAL A 209 -17.77 8.00 -10.16
N PRO A 210 -17.79 6.73 -10.61
CA PRO A 210 -18.89 5.82 -10.29
C PRO A 210 -18.79 5.23 -8.87
N GLU A 211 -17.58 5.11 -8.33
CA GLU A 211 -17.33 4.46 -7.05
C GLU A 211 -16.08 5.02 -6.36
N VAL A 212 -15.99 4.76 -5.06
CA VAL A 212 -14.82 4.99 -4.23
C VAL A 212 -14.38 3.66 -3.63
N ARG A 213 -13.06 3.44 -3.63
CA ARG A 213 -12.42 2.40 -2.83
C ARG A 213 -11.55 3.04 -1.77
N LEU A 214 -11.74 2.61 -0.53
CA LEU A 214 -10.94 2.99 0.63
C LEU A 214 -10.02 1.83 0.98
N LEU A 215 -8.71 2.07 0.98
CA LEU A 215 -7.74 1.22 1.66
C LEU A 215 -7.58 1.68 3.11
N PRO A 216 -6.90 0.91 3.99
CA PRO A 216 -6.65 1.36 5.35
C PRO A 216 -5.89 2.70 5.35
N GLY A 217 -6.14 3.57 6.32
CA GLY A 217 -5.44 4.86 6.47
C GLY A 217 -3.99 4.71 6.93
N ARG A 218 -3.57 3.54 7.41
CA ARG A 218 -2.22 3.21 7.88
C ARG A 218 -1.88 1.75 7.59
N GLU A 219 -0.60 1.40 7.64
CA GLU A 219 -0.12 0.01 7.58
C GLU A 219 -0.29 -0.76 8.91
N PHE A 220 -1.09 -0.25 9.85
CA PHE A 220 -1.41 -0.90 11.13
C PHE A 220 -2.74 -0.36 11.70
N PRO A 221 -3.46 -1.18 12.49
CA PRO A 221 -4.72 -0.76 13.11
C PRO A 221 -4.50 0.20 14.29
N MET A 222 -5.47 1.09 14.51
CA MET A 222 -5.46 2.08 15.61
C MET A 222 -6.74 2.07 16.47
N ASP A 223 -7.58 1.05 16.32
CA ASP A 223 -8.73 0.83 17.21
C ASP A 223 -8.30 0.47 18.65
N ASP A 224 -9.25 0.50 19.58
CA ASP A 224 -8.97 0.32 21.01
C ASP A 224 -8.32 -1.03 21.32
N ASP A 225 -8.72 -2.09 20.62
CA ASP A 225 -8.15 -3.44 20.78
C ASP A 225 -6.70 -3.49 20.27
N ALA A 226 -6.43 -2.90 19.11
CA ALA A 226 -5.07 -2.77 18.57
C ALA A 226 -4.15 -1.96 19.50
N ARG A 227 -4.64 -0.84 20.05
CA ARG A 227 -3.88 0.00 20.99
C ARG A 227 -3.60 -0.73 22.30
N ALA A 228 -4.57 -1.49 22.81
CA ALA A 228 -4.38 -2.32 24.01
C ALA A 228 -3.35 -3.43 23.75
N ARG A 229 -3.44 -4.10 22.60
CA ARG A 229 -2.47 -5.12 22.16
C ARG A 229 -1.06 -4.55 22.07
N PHE A 230 -0.89 -3.41 21.40
CA PHE A 230 0.39 -2.72 21.29
C PHE A 230 1.03 -2.48 22.66
N ARG A 231 0.27 -1.93 23.62
CA ARG A 231 0.76 -1.65 24.97
C ARG A 231 1.01 -2.90 25.79
N SER A 232 0.28 -3.98 25.54
CA SER A 232 0.54 -5.28 26.16
C SER A 232 1.86 -5.86 25.65
N ARG A 233 2.02 -5.94 24.32
CA ARG A 233 3.23 -6.47 23.67
C ARG A 233 4.46 -5.62 23.93
N TRP A 234 4.31 -4.30 24.05
CA TRP A 234 5.41 -3.43 24.50
C TRP A 234 5.96 -3.87 25.85
N ARG A 235 5.08 -4.12 26.84
CA ARG A 235 5.49 -4.55 28.19
C ARG A 235 6.07 -5.96 28.23
N GLU A 236 5.67 -6.80 27.28
CA GLU A 236 6.11 -8.19 27.17
C GLU A 236 7.47 -8.32 26.47
N LEU A 237 7.70 -7.55 25.40
CA LEU A 237 8.82 -7.76 24.48
C LEU A 237 9.94 -6.74 24.64
N LEU A 238 9.65 -5.53 25.15
CA LEU A 238 10.64 -4.47 25.28
C LEU A 238 11.06 -4.29 26.74
N GLU A 239 12.36 -4.19 26.95
CA GLU A 239 12.94 -3.94 28.28
C GLU A 239 12.86 -2.46 28.67
N GLY A 240 12.88 -2.21 29.98
CA GLY A 240 12.87 -0.85 30.56
C GLY A 240 11.49 -0.38 30.99
N ASP A 241 11.43 0.86 31.49
CA ASP A 241 10.20 1.48 32.00
C ASP A 241 9.39 2.09 30.83
N PRO A 242 8.20 1.53 30.48
CA PRO A 242 7.40 2.01 29.36
C PRO A 242 6.94 3.46 29.53
N THR A 243 6.80 3.96 30.76
CA THR A 243 6.33 5.33 31.02
C THR A 243 7.35 6.40 30.60
N LYS A 244 8.61 6.01 30.39
CA LYS A 244 9.65 6.87 29.81
C LYS A 244 9.55 6.97 28.29
N SER A 245 8.91 6.00 27.62
CA SER A 245 8.69 6.04 26.17
C SER A 245 7.53 6.96 25.82
N ARG A 246 7.77 7.92 24.92
CA ARG A 246 6.71 8.77 24.37
C ARG A 246 5.72 7.94 23.55
N ILE A 247 6.23 7.05 22.70
CA ILE A 247 5.44 6.16 21.83
C ILE A 247 4.43 5.34 22.66
N TYR A 248 4.88 4.76 23.77
CA TYR A 248 4.01 3.97 24.65
C TYR A 248 2.89 4.81 25.30
N LYS A 249 3.21 6.03 25.75
CA LYS A 249 2.25 6.94 26.38
C LYS A 249 1.23 7.46 25.39
N ASP A 250 1.69 7.94 24.24
CA ASP A 250 0.88 8.49 23.16
C ASP A 250 -0.09 7.42 22.60
N MET A 251 0.36 6.15 22.50
CA MET A 251 -0.53 5.04 22.15
C MET A 251 -1.70 4.89 23.15
N GLY A 252 -1.42 5.12 24.44
CA GLY A 252 -2.42 5.14 25.51
C GLY A 252 -3.48 6.22 25.32
N THR A 253 -3.16 7.33 24.66
CA THR A 253 -4.09 8.42 24.36
C THR A 253 -4.60 8.41 22.92
N GLY A 254 -4.22 7.42 22.10
CA GLY A 254 -4.71 7.25 20.73
C GLY A 254 -3.94 8.09 19.70
N VAL A 255 -2.74 8.53 20.06
CA VAL A 255 -1.86 9.31 19.19
C VAL A 255 -0.80 8.38 18.58
N ALA A 256 -0.75 8.33 17.26
CA ALA A 256 0.33 7.69 16.52
C ALA A 256 1.53 8.65 16.47
N THR A 257 2.50 8.49 17.38
CA THR A 257 3.73 9.28 17.41
C THR A 257 4.54 9.08 16.12
N ALA A 258 5.25 10.10 15.65
CA ALA A 258 6.17 9.96 14.52
C ALA A 258 7.21 8.84 14.77
N GLY A 259 7.46 8.02 13.75
CA GLY A 259 8.33 6.84 13.81
C GLY A 259 7.66 5.57 14.37
N ILE A 260 6.35 5.59 14.64
CA ILE A 260 5.59 4.42 15.13
C ILE A 260 5.62 3.23 14.17
N GLU A 261 5.83 3.47 12.87
CA GLU A 261 5.92 2.45 11.82
C GLU A 261 6.99 1.39 12.13
N TYR A 262 8.10 1.78 12.76
CA TYR A 262 9.16 0.85 13.18
C TYR A 262 8.76 -0.09 14.32
N TYR A 263 7.60 0.12 14.92
CA TYR A 263 7.01 -0.73 15.96
C TYR A 263 5.84 -1.57 15.43
N LEU A 264 5.68 -1.67 14.11
CA LEU A 264 4.62 -2.45 13.44
C LEU A 264 4.40 -3.86 14.04
N PRO A 265 5.45 -4.65 14.40
CA PRO A 265 5.26 -5.98 15.00
C PRO A 265 4.54 -6.00 16.36
N LEU A 266 4.38 -4.86 17.03
CA LEU A 266 3.62 -4.75 18.27
C LEU A 266 2.10 -4.65 18.03
N PHE A 267 1.66 -4.33 16.81
CA PHE A 267 0.23 -4.26 16.47
C PHE A 267 -0.37 -5.60 16.06
N PHE A 268 0.47 -6.59 15.73
CA PHE A 268 0.03 -7.87 15.20
C PHE A 268 0.62 -9.03 15.99
N ASP A 269 -0.12 -10.14 16.05
CA ASP A 269 0.41 -11.39 16.61
C ASP A 269 1.49 -11.97 15.68
N GLU A 270 1.24 -11.91 14.37
CA GLU A 270 2.17 -12.27 13.31
C GLU A 270 2.22 -11.15 12.26
N THR A 271 3.42 -10.90 11.72
CA THR A 271 3.62 -9.92 10.63
C THR A 271 3.89 -10.65 9.33
N ALA A 272 3.63 -9.98 8.22
CA ALA A 272 3.96 -10.47 6.89
C ALA A 272 5.28 -9.89 6.39
N THR A 273 5.71 -10.37 5.23
CA THR A 273 6.70 -9.78 4.34
C THR A 273 6.04 -9.53 2.99
N VAL A 274 6.73 -8.89 2.05
CA VAL A 274 6.19 -8.74 0.69
C VAL A 274 5.88 -10.10 0.05
N PHE A 275 6.64 -11.16 0.39
CA PHE A 275 6.48 -12.50 -0.17
C PHE A 275 5.15 -13.17 0.19
N ASP A 276 4.57 -12.83 1.34
CA ASP A 276 3.24 -13.33 1.73
C ASP A 276 2.11 -12.74 0.88
N TYR A 277 2.36 -11.63 0.17
CA TYR A 277 1.42 -11.02 -0.78
C TYR A 277 1.54 -11.62 -2.19
N LEU A 278 2.73 -12.09 -2.59
CA LEU A 278 3.03 -12.50 -3.98
C LEU A 278 2.39 -13.84 -4.37
N GLY A 279 2.08 -14.68 -3.39
CA GLY A 279 1.61 -16.05 -3.61
C GLY A 279 2.72 -17.04 -3.95
N ASN A 280 2.36 -18.32 -4.06
CA ASN A 280 3.33 -19.42 -4.18
C ASN A 280 3.85 -19.68 -5.60
N ASP A 281 3.16 -19.15 -6.62
CA ASP A 281 3.43 -19.43 -8.03
C ASP A 281 4.15 -18.27 -8.75
N ALA A 282 4.56 -17.23 -8.02
CA ALA A 282 5.24 -16.08 -8.61
C ALA A 282 6.64 -16.45 -9.14
N THR A 283 7.00 -15.93 -10.30
CA THR A 283 8.37 -15.99 -10.83
C THR A 283 9.21 -14.94 -10.11
N LEU A 284 10.16 -15.38 -9.29
CA LEU A 284 11.12 -14.50 -8.62
C LEU A 284 12.38 -14.30 -9.48
N VAL A 285 12.71 -13.05 -9.76
CA VAL A 285 13.93 -12.63 -10.44
C VAL A 285 14.77 -11.80 -9.48
N LEU A 286 16.06 -12.12 -9.38
CA LEU A 286 17.04 -11.32 -8.67
C LEU A 286 17.86 -10.52 -9.69
N HIS A 287 17.88 -9.20 -9.57
CA HIS A 287 18.54 -8.31 -10.51
C HIS A 287 19.63 -7.50 -9.81
N GLY A 288 20.88 -7.69 -10.24
CA GLY A 288 22.06 -7.11 -9.60
C GLY A 288 22.74 -8.08 -8.62
N ASP A 289 23.54 -7.52 -7.72
CA ASP A 289 24.28 -8.26 -6.69
C ASP A 289 23.42 -8.45 -5.43
N ILE A 290 22.75 -9.60 -5.33
CA ILE A 290 21.80 -9.98 -4.27
C ILE A 290 22.14 -11.35 -3.71
#